data_AF-A0A1F2UH55-F1
#
_entry.id   AF-A0A1F2UH55-F1
#
_cell.length_a   1.000
_cell.length_b   1.000
_cell.length_c   1.000
_cell.angle_alpha   90.00
_cell.angle_beta   90.00
_cell.angle_gamma   90.00
#
_symmetry.space_group_name_H-M   'P 1'
#
loop_
_entity.id
_entity.type
_entity.pdbx_description
1 polymer ?
#
loop_
_entity_poly.entity_id
_entity_poly.type
_entity_poly.pdbx_seq_one_letter_code
_entity_poly.pdbx_strand_id
1 'polypeptide(L)' 'MPKIQWTHLPPSLRDHLFERLRERKIRAEDLYELKLWRESEPEAPEGPWFKDFGSFKICGEGKFPKTFLLRSQPAKGTKL' A
#
# COMPACT_ATOMS: atom_id res chain seq x y z
N MET A 1 0.75 -16.74 -5.76
CA MET A 1 1.67 -15.87 -4.99
C MET A 1 1.10 -15.67 -3.57
N PRO A 2 1.87 -15.28 -2.53
CA PRO A 2 1.29 -15.06 -1.20
C PRO A 2 0.31 -13.88 -1.22
N LYS A 3 -0.71 -13.89 -0.37
CA LYS A 3 -1.58 -12.71 -0.18
C LYS A 3 -0.81 -11.57 0.47
N ILE A 4 -1.16 -10.33 0.14
CA ILE A 4 -0.63 -9.17 0.84
C ILE A 4 -1.08 -9.23 2.31
N GLN A 5 -0.14 -9.15 3.23
CA GLN A 5 -0.37 -9.21 4.67
C GLN A 5 -0.70 -7.81 5.19
N TRP A 6 -1.91 -7.64 5.74
CA TRP A 6 -2.38 -6.38 6.31
C TRP A 6 -2.46 -6.38 7.85
N THR A 7 -2.44 -7.57 8.45
CA THR A 7 -2.52 -7.80 9.90
C THR A 7 -1.18 -8.31 10.43
N HIS A 8 -0.92 -8.13 11.72
CA HIS A 8 0.33 -8.58 12.36
C HIS A 8 1.59 -8.04 11.65
N LEU A 9 1.53 -6.80 11.18
CA LEU A 9 2.69 -6.11 10.63
C LEU A 9 3.73 -5.88 11.74
N PRO A 10 5.04 -5.92 11.42
CA PRO A 10 6.06 -5.42 12.33
C PRO A 10 5.68 -4.02 12.84
N PRO A 11 5.80 -3.72 14.15
CA PRO A 11 5.34 -2.45 14.72
C PRO A 11 5.90 -1.22 14.01
N SER A 12 7.22 -1.20 13.73
CA SER A 12 7.87 -0.11 13.00
C SER A 12 7.31 0.09 11.59
N LEU A 13 6.92 -0.99 10.91
CA LEU A 13 6.31 -0.92 9.60
C LEU A 13 4.88 -0.35 9.66
N ARG A 14 4.12 -0.77 10.67
CA ARG A 14 2.76 -0.25 10.93
C ARG A 14 2.80 1.24 11.22
N ASP A 15 3.71 1.68 12.10
CA ASP A 15 3.86 3.08 12.46
C ASP A 15 4.28 3.94 11.26
N HIS A 16 5.23 3.45 10.46
CA HIS A 16 5.62 4.10 9.22
C HIS A 16 4.45 4.28 8.24
N LEU A 17 3.62 3.26 8.06
CA LEU A 17 2.43 3.33 7.21
C LEU A 17 1.44 4.40 7.69
N PHE A 18 1.21 4.49 9.01
CA PHE A 18 0.35 5.53 9.59
C PHE A 18 0.93 6.93 9.44
N GLU A 19 2.23 7.10 9.67
CA GLU A 19 2.92 8.36 9.46
C GLU A 19 2.78 8.82 8.01
N ARG A 20 3.03 7.94 7.04
CA ARG A 20 2.89 8.25 5.62
C ARG A 20 1.46 8.59 5.21
N LEU A 21 0.47 7.87 5.70
CA LEU A 21 -0.95 8.21 5.49
C LEU A 21 -1.25 9.65 5.94
N ARG A 22 -0.79 10.02 7.14
CA ARG A 22 -0.98 11.36 7.71
C ARG A 22 -0.25 12.44 6.93
N GLU A 23 1.04 12.26 6.67
CA GLU A 23 1.85 13.23 5.93
C GLU A 23 1.33 13.48 4.51
N ARG A 24 0.75 12.46 3.87
CA ARG A 24 0.30 12.52 2.47
C ARG A 24 -1.13 13.03 2.36
N LYS A 25 -1.78 13.29 3.50
CA LYS A 25 -3.15 13.80 3.59
C LYS A 25 -4.13 12.95 2.76
N ILE A 26 -3.95 11.62 2.82
CA ILE A 26 -4.82 10.65 2.14
C ILE A 26 -6.23 10.79 2.74
N ARG A 27 -7.23 10.97 1.87
CA ARG A 27 -8.59 11.34 2.29
C ARG A 27 -9.38 10.13 2.77
N ALA A 28 -10.54 10.37 3.40
CA ALA A 28 -11.40 9.29 3.86
C ALA A 28 -11.93 8.43 2.70
N GLU A 29 -12.23 9.06 1.56
CA GLU A 29 -12.70 8.38 0.35
C GLU A 29 -11.58 7.50 -0.24
N ASP A 30 -10.34 7.98 -0.22
CA ASP A 30 -9.16 7.21 -0.63
C ASP A 30 -8.93 5.98 0.25
N LEU A 31 -9.19 6.10 1.56
CA LEU A 31 -9.11 4.99 2.51
C LEU A 31 -10.20 3.93 2.28
N TYR A 32 -11.36 4.33 1.75
CA TYR A 32 -12.43 3.40 1.38
C TYR A 32 -12.02 2.53 0.18
N GLU A 33 -11.44 3.14 -0.86
CA GLU A 33 -10.86 2.41 -2.00
C GLU A 33 -9.77 1.42 -1.56
N LEU A 34 -8.89 1.85 -0.65
CA LEU A 34 -7.88 0.97 -0.06
C LEU A 34 -8.53 -0.19 0.71
N LYS A 35 -9.60 0.06 1.47
CA LYS A 35 -10.31 -0.98 2.21
C LYS A 35 -10.90 -2.03 1.26
N LEU A 36 -11.62 -1.61 0.23
CA LEU A 36 -12.23 -2.52 -0.76
C LEU A 36 -11.17 -3.38 -1.46
N TRP A 37 -10.04 -2.77 -1.83
CA TRP A 37 -8.94 -3.51 -2.44
C TRP A 37 -8.28 -4.51 -1.47
N ARG A 38 -8.17 -4.18 -0.18
CA ARG A 38 -7.67 -5.13 0.84
C ARG A 38 -8.61 -6.33 1.00
N GLU A 39 -9.92 -6.09 0.95
CA GLU A 39 -10.96 -7.11 1.07
C GLU A 39 -11.02 -8.04 -0.16
N SER A 40 -10.51 -7.60 -1.32
CA SER A 40 -10.38 -8.47 -2.49
C SER A 40 -9.19 -9.44 -2.42
N GLU A 41 -8.45 -9.46 -1.31
CA GLU A 41 -7.30 -10.33 -1.06
C GLU A 41 -6.29 -10.41 -2.23
N PRO A 42 -5.65 -9.30 -2.62
CA PRO A 42 -4.69 -9.27 -3.72
C PRO A 42 -3.47 -10.14 -3.43
N GLU A 43 -2.92 -10.74 -4.48
CA GLU A 43 -1.67 -11.47 -4.43
C GLU A 43 -0.46 -10.52 -4.55
N ALA A 44 0.59 -10.83 -3.80
CA ALA A 44 1.82 -10.04 -3.75
C ALA A 44 2.90 -10.73 -4.60
N PRO A 45 3.38 -10.10 -5.69
CA PRO A 45 4.39 -10.71 -6.54
C PRO A 45 5.72 -10.82 -5.82
N GLU A 46 6.63 -11.58 -6.42
CA GLU A 46 8.02 -11.61 -5.99
C GLU A 46 8.67 -10.24 -6.27
N GLY A 47 9.40 -9.71 -5.28
CA GLY A 47 10.04 -8.40 -5.38
C GLY A 47 9.10 -7.20 -5.18
N PRO A 48 9.52 -5.99 -5.62
CA PRO A 48 8.76 -4.76 -5.44
C PRO A 48 7.46 -4.74 -6.25
N TRP A 49 6.42 -4.14 -5.68
CA TRP A 49 5.13 -3.94 -6.33
C TRP A 49 4.46 -2.64 -5.90
N PHE A 50 3.46 -2.21 -6.68
CA PHE A 50 2.62 -1.08 -6.30
C PHE A 50 1.20 -1.21 -6.82
N LYS A 51 0.25 -0.61 -6.10
CA LYS A 51 -1.11 -0.33 -6.56
C LYS A 51 -1.29 1.18 -6.70
N ASP A 52 -1.82 1.60 -7.84
CA ASP A 52 -2.15 3.00 -8.12
C ASP A 52 -3.67 3.21 -7.98
N PHE A 53 -4.07 4.06 -7.02
CA PHE A 53 -5.46 4.47 -6.78
C PHE A 53 -5.79 5.80 -7.47
N GLY A 54 -4.86 6.32 -8.29
CA GLY A 54 -4.97 7.63 -8.92
C GLY A 54 -4.54 8.75 -7.97
N SER A 55 -5.25 8.95 -6.85
CA SER A 55 -4.93 10.00 -5.86
C SER A 55 -3.64 9.72 -5.09
N PHE A 56 -3.38 8.46 -4.76
CA PHE A 56 -2.18 7.99 -4.10
C PHE A 56 -1.77 6.61 -4.66
N LYS A 57 -0.57 6.16 -4.27
CA LYS A 57 -0.12 4.78 -4.53
C LYS A 57 0.29 4.12 -3.22
N ILE A 58 0.07 2.82 -3.12
CA ILE A 58 0.69 1.99 -2.08
C ILE A 58 1.74 1.12 -2.74
N CYS A 59 2.94 1.11 -2.16
CA CYS A 59 4.04 0.28 -2.62
C CYS A 59 4.34 -0.78 -1.58
N GLY A 60 4.82 -1.94 -2.02
CA GLY A 60 5.25 -3.01 -1.15
C GLY A 60 6.33 -3.87 -1.78
N GLU A 61 6.75 -4.87 -1.02
CA GLU A 61 7.75 -5.85 -1.45
C GLU A 61 7.46 -7.19 -0.78
N GLY A 62 7.40 -8.25 -1.59
CA GLY A 62 6.89 -9.54 -1.14
C GLY A 62 5.51 -9.39 -0.49
N LYS A 63 5.23 -10.10 0.60
CA LYS A 63 3.92 -10.03 1.26
C LYS A 63 3.59 -8.72 1.97
N PHE A 64 4.52 -7.76 2.09
CA PHE A 64 4.34 -6.60 2.96
C PHE A 64 4.07 -5.31 2.18
N PRO A 65 3.05 -4.51 2.55
CA PRO A 65 3.00 -3.11 2.18
C PRO A 65 4.16 -2.36 2.86
N LYS A 66 4.76 -1.39 2.17
CA LYS A 66 5.97 -0.69 2.61
C LYS A 66 5.81 0.81 2.76
N THR A 67 5.07 1.47 1.87
CA THR A 67 4.90 2.93 1.96
C THR A 67 3.73 3.44 1.12
N PHE A 68 3.31 4.69 1.38
CA PHE A 68 2.36 5.43 0.56
C PHE A 68 3.07 6.55 -0.19
N LEU A 69 2.73 6.71 -1.46
CA LEU A 69 3.26 7.74 -2.34
C LEU A 69 2.14 8.67 -2.83
N LEU A 70 2.47 9.93 -3.05
CA LEU A 70 1.59 10.87 -3.76
C LEU A 70 1.45 10.46 -5.23
N ARG A 71 0.38 10.92 -5.90
CA ARG A 71 0.18 10.78 -7.35
C ARG A 71 1.43 11.14 -8.17
N SER A 72 2.11 12.22 -7.81
CA SER A 72 3.29 12.72 -8.54
C SER A 72 4.56 11.91 -8.33
N GLN A 73 4.61 11.08 -7.29
CA GLN A 73 5.81 10.30 -6.98
C GLN A 73 5.85 9.00 -7.81
N PRO A 74 7.01 8.67 -8.41
CA PRO A 74 7.16 7.44 -9.17
C PRO A 74 7.19 6.22 -8.25
N ALA A 75 6.48 5.16 -8.64
CA ALA A 75 6.54 3.85 -7.99
C ALA A 75 7.46 2.91 -8.79
N LYS A 76 8.01 1.90 -8.12
CA LYS A 76 8.84 0.86 -8.73
C LYS A 76 8.20 -0.51 -8.54
N GLY A 77 8.49 -1.42 -9.45
CA GLY A 77 8.06 -2.82 -9.37
C GLY A 77 6.81 -3.12 -10.20
N THR A 78 6.23 -4.29 -9.94
CA THR A 78 5.06 -4.80 -10.66
C THR A 78 3.79 -4.05 -10.25
N LYS A 79 3.01 -3.61 -11.25
CA LYS A 79 1.73 -2.93 -11.01
C LYS A 79 0.61 -3.93 -10.73
N LEU A 80 -0.16 -3.67 -9.67
CA LEU A 80 -1.38 -4.40 -9.26
C LEU A 80 -2.66 -3.61 -9.54
#